data_AF-A0A967T0Z7-F1
#
_entry.id   AF-A0A967T0Z7-F1
#
_cell.length_a   1.000
_cell.length_b   1.000
_cell.length_c   1.000
_cell.angle_alpha   90.00
_cell.angle_beta   90.00
_cell.angle_gamma   90.00
#
_symmetry.space_group_name_H-M   'P 1'
#
loop_
_entity.id
_entity.type
_entity.pdbx_description
1 polymer ?
#
loop_
_entity_poly.entity_id
_entity_poly.type
_entity_poly.pdbx_seq_one_letter_code
_entity_poly.pdbx_strand_id
1 'polypeptide(L)'
;MEPERVDLSPLDPSLDRLRYERLVRRIVDAAAPELARRAGEAGPLAALGAWARPTLTAAAVIAALAVGTLVAVERGRDAPATMVDALGVPAPAAEWLEQGREPTASDLVLAVESRP
;
A
#
# COMPACT_ATOMS: atom_id res chain seq x y z
N MET A 1 -13.11 -36.36 32.79
CA MET A 1 -14.40 -36.65 32.12
C MET A 1 -14.21 -36.29 30.67
N GLU A 2 -14.24 -37.26 29.76
CA GLU A 2 -14.24 -36.99 28.32
C GLU A 2 -15.56 -36.27 27.96
N PRO A 3 -15.53 -35.20 27.15
CA PRO A 3 -16.75 -34.54 26.71
C PRO A 3 -17.58 -35.51 25.87
N GLU A 4 -18.82 -35.74 26.29
CA GLU A 4 -19.81 -36.52 25.54
C GLU A 4 -19.92 -35.93 24.12
N ARG A 5 -19.54 -36.70 23.11
CA ARG A 5 -19.57 -36.24 21.72
C ARG A 5 -21.01 -36.15 21.27
N VAL A 6 -21.42 -34.95 20.84
CA VAL A 6 -22.74 -34.72 20.24
C VAL A 6 -22.85 -35.57 18.97
N ASP A 7 -23.87 -36.43 18.91
CA ASP A 7 -24.18 -37.20 17.71
C ASP A 7 -24.78 -36.27 16.63
N LEU A 8 -24.08 -36.17 15.50
CA LEU A 8 -24.49 -35.36 14.34
C LEU A 8 -25.08 -36.23 13.22
N SER A 9 -25.26 -37.53 13.43
CA SER A 9 -25.90 -38.44 12.46
C SER A 9 -27.26 -37.94 11.96
N PRO A 10 -28.11 -37.20 12.73
CA PRO A 10 -29.36 -36.65 12.21
C PRO A 10 -29.19 -35.52 11.18
N LEU A 11 -27.98 -34.97 11.04
CA LEU A 11 -27.61 -33.93 10.08
C LEU A 11 -26.91 -34.48 8.84
N ASP A 12 -26.71 -35.80 8.75
CA ASP A 12 -26.06 -36.42 7.60
C ASP A 12 -27.02 -36.44 6.38
N PRO A 13 -26.69 -35.73 5.29
CA PRO A 13 -27.52 -35.67 4.10
C PRO A 13 -27.53 -36.99 3.30
N SER A 14 -26.56 -37.89 3.55
CA SER A 14 -26.43 -39.16 2.83
C SER A 14 -27.36 -40.26 3.36
N LEU A 15 -27.82 -40.15 4.61
CA LEU A 15 -28.70 -41.14 5.25
C LEU A 15 -30.18 -40.97 4.89
N ASP A 16 -30.66 -39.73 4.77
CA ASP A 16 -32.02 -39.42 4.35
C ASP A 16 -32.12 -38.03 3.71
N ARG A 17 -31.96 -38.01 2.39
CA ARG A 17 -31.95 -36.78 1.59
C ARG A 17 -33.28 -36.02 1.67
N LEU A 18 -34.42 -36.71 1.66
CA LEU A 18 -35.74 -36.07 1.71
C LEU A 18 -36.03 -35.44 3.07
N ARG A 19 -35.58 -36.06 4.17
CA ARG A 19 -35.65 -35.47 5.51
C ARG A 19 -34.70 -34.27 5.62
N TYR A 20 -33.50 -34.38 5.08
CA TYR A 20 -32.52 -33.29 5.07
C TYR A 20 -33.05 -32.06 4.31
N GLU A 21 -33.60 -32.24 3.11
CA GLU A 21 -34.20 -31.16 2.32
C GLU A 21 -35.37 -30.48 3.05
N ARG A 22 -36.21 -31.27 3.75
CA ARG A 22 -37.28 -30.72 4.61
C ARG A 22 -36.76 -29.95 5.83
N LEU A 23 -35.62 -30.36 6.39
CA LEU A 23 -34.96 -29.64 7.47
C LEU A 23 -34.42 -28.29 6.97
N VAL A 24 -33.69 -28.31 5.86
CA VAL A 24 -33.14 -27.11 5.21
C VAL A 24 -34.27 -26.13 4.88
N ARG A 25 -35.36 -26.61 4.26
CA ARG A 25 -36.50 -25.75 3.90
C ARG A 25 -37.10 -25.05 5.12
N ARG A 26 -37.30 -25.78 6.22
CA ARG A 26 -37.78 -25.18 7.48
C ARG A 26 -36.83 -24.14 8.06
N ILE A 27 -35.52 -24.40 8.02
CA ILE A 27 -34.51 -23.43 8.49
C ILE A 27 -34.55 -22.17 7.63
N VAL A 28 -34.60 -22.33 6.31
CA VAL A 28 -34.67 -21.21 5.35
C VAL A 28 -35.95 -20.42 5.55
N ASP A 29 -37.10 -21.08 5.66
CA ASP A 29 -38.40 -20.43 5.88
C ASP A 29 -38.41 -19.66 7.21
N ALA A 30 -37.83 -20.23 8.28
CA ALA A 30 -37.71 -19.56 9.58
C ALA A 30 -36.72 -18.39 9.55
N ALA A 31 -35.66 -18.48 8.75
CA ALA A 31 -34.64 -17.45 8.60
C ALA A 31 -35.04 -16.34 7.60
N ALA A 32 -36.08 -16.55 6.79
CA ALA A 32 -36.55 -15.62 5.77
C ALA A 32 -36.70 -14.15 6.22
N PRO A 33 -37.30 -13.83 7.39
CA PRO A 33 -37.43 -12.42 7.83
C PRO A 33 -36.08 -11.78 8.15
N GLU A 34 -35.14 -12.52 8.73
CA GLU A 34 -33.79 -12.03 9.04
C GLU A 34 -32.95 -11.88 7.76
N LEU A 35 -33.10 -12.81 6.81
CA LEU A 35 -32.48 -12.70 5.48
C LEU A 35 -33.01 -11.47 4.73
N ALA A 36 -34.32 -11.18 4.83
CA ALA A 36 -34.91 -9.98 4.25
C ALA A 36 -34.39 -8.69 4.93
N ARG A 37 -34.26 -8.69 6.26
CA ARG A 37 -33.65 -7.58 7.02
C ARG A 37 -32.22 -7.31 6.56
N ARG A 38 -31.40 -8.36 6.46
CA ARG A 38 -30.00 -8.25 6.00
C ARG A 38 -29.88 -7.90 4.53
N ALA A 39 -30.80 -8.34 3.67
CA ALA A 39 -30.81 -7.96 2.26
C ALA A 39 -31.00 -6.44 2.09
N GLY A 40 -31.73 -5.77 3.00
CA GLY A 40 -31.84 -4.31 3.05
C GLY A 40 -30.55 -3.58 3.44
N GLU A 41 -29.67 -4.24 4.21
CA GLU A 41 -28.37 -3.70 4.67
C GLU A 41 -27.21 -4.09 3.74
N ALA A 42 -27.31 -5.23 3.05
CA ALA A 42 -26.26 -5.85 2.24
C ALA A 42 -26.43 -5.58 0.74
N GLY A 43 -26.59 -4.32 0.36
CA GLY A 43 -26.53 -3.92 -1.04
C GLY A 43 -25.12 -4.02 -1.63
N PRO A 44 -24.95 -4.21 -2.95
CA PRO A 44 -23.64 -4.19 -3.61
C PRO A 44 -22.87 -2.88 -3.34
N LEU A 45 -23.59 -1.77 -3.16
CA LEU A 45 -23.02 -0.49 -2.76
C LEU A 45 -22.51 -0.47 -1.31
N ALA A 46 -23.16 -1.21 -0.40
CA ALA A 46 -22.69 -1.35 0.99
C ALA A 46 -21.41 -2.20 1.06
N ALA A 47 -21.29 -3.22 0.21
CA ALA A 47 -20.05 -3.98 0.07
C ALA A 47 -18.90 -3.11 -0.45
N LEU A 48 -19.14 -2.26 -1.47
CA LEU A 48 -18.14 -1.28 -1.94
C LEU A 48 -17.79 -0.24 -0.87
N GLY A 49 -18.79 0.25 -0.13
CA GLY A 49 -18.61 1.19 0.98
C GLY A 49 -17.80 0.60 2.14
N ALA A 50 -17.95 -0.70 2.41
CA ALA A 50 -17.17 -1.39 3.44
C ALA A 50 -15.66 -1.40 3.13
N TRP A 51 -15.28 -1.36 1.85
CA TRP A 51 -13.88 -1.24 1.42
C TRP A 51 -13.35 0.20 1.43
N ALA A 52 -14.22 1.21 1.42
CA ALA A 52 -13.78 2.61 1.37
C ALA A 52 -12.93 2.99 2.60
N ARG A 53 -13.35 2.58 3.80
CA ARG A 53 -12.65 2.90 5.05
C ARG A 53 -11.24 2.28 5.13
N PRO A 54 -11.02 0.97 4.90
CA PRO A 54 -9.68 0.39 4.90
C PRO A 54 -8.81 0.96 3.76
N THR A 55 -9.38 1.22 2.56
CA THR A 55 -8.64 1.82 1.45
C THR A 55 -8.16 3.24 1.77
N LEU A 56 -9.02 4.07 2.38
CA LEU A 56 -8.62 5.42 2.80
C LEU A 56 -7.54 5.40 3.88
N THR A 57 -7.61 4.48 4.84
CA THR A 57 -6.56 4.30 5.86
C THR A 57 -5.23 3.92 5.21
N ALA A 58 -5.24 2.97 4.27
CA ALA A 58 -4.04 2.57 3.53
C ALA A 58 -3.46 3.74 2.72
N ALA A 59 -4.30 4.48 2.01
CA ALA A 59 -3.89 5.67 1.27
C ALA A 59 -3.27 6.75 2.19
N ALA A 60 -3.88 6.98 3.35
CA ALA A 60 -3.36 7.95 4.34
C ALA A 60 -1.99 7.54 4.88
N VAL A 61 -1.78 6.25 5.17
CA VAL A 61 -0.48 5.72 5.61
C VAL A 61 0.58 5.89 4.52
N ILE A 62 0.25 5.53 3.27
CA ILE A 62 1.18 5.70 2.14
C ILE A 62 1.53 7.19 1.94
N ALA A 63 0.54 8.08 2.00
CA ALA A 63 0.75 9.51 1.89
C ALA A 63 1.64 10.04 3.02
N ALA A 64 1.40 9.63 4.26
CA ALA A 64 2.20 10.02 5.42
C ALA A 64 3.67 9.57 5.28
N LEU A 65 3.89 8.34 4.79
CA LEU A 65 5.23 7.82 4.52
C LEU A 65 5.93 8.61 3.40
N ALA A 66 5.25 8.86 2.28
CA ALA A 66 5.80 9.60 1.15
C ALA A 66 6.16 11.05 1.52
N VAL A 67 5.30 11.71 2.30
CA VAL A 67 5.59 13.06 2.80
C VAL A 67 6.74 13.03 3.80
N GLY A 68 6.74 12.05 4.71
CA GLY A 68 7.82 11.88 5.68
C GLY A 68 9.18 11.65 5.02
N THR A 69 9.25 10.79 4.00
CA THR A 69 10.50 10.53 3.26
C THR A 69 10.95 11.74 2.47
N LEU A 70 10.04 12.45 1.80
CA LEU A 70 10.37 13.67 1.05
C LEU A 70 10.96 14.74 1.99
N VAL A 71 10.32 14.97 3.13
CA VAL A 71 10.80 15.93 4.13
C VAL A 71 12.15 15.50 4.71
N ALA A 72 12.38 14.21 4.93
CA ALA A 72 13.66 13.71 5.42
C ALA A 72 14.79 13.91 4.40
N VAL A 73 14.52 13.65 3.11
CA VAL A 73 15.47 13.90 2.02
C VAL A 73 15.81 15.39 1.92
N GLU A 74 14.80 16.26 2.01
CA GLU A 74 15.03 17.70 1.90
C GLU A 74 15.84 18.25 3.08
N ARG A 75 15.61 17.74 4.30
CA ARG A 75 16.41 18.11 5.48
C ARG A 75 17.85 17.61 5.43
N GLY A 76 18.08 16.50 4.74
CA GLY A 76 19.42 15.95 4.54
C GLY A 76 20.15 16.52 3.32
N ARG A 77 19.50 17.39 2.55
CA ARG A 77 20.13 18.06 1.41
C ARG A 77 20.89 19.27 1.94
N ASP A 78 22.20 19.26 1.79
CA ASP A 78 22.97 20.49 1.92
C ASP A 78 22.52 21.45 0.81
N ALA A 79 22.17 22.69 1.20
CA ALA A 79 21.86 23.72 0.23
C ALA A 79 23.14 24.02 -0.58
N PRO A 80 23.06 24.07 -1.93
CA PRO A 80 24.22 24.42 -2.74
C PRO A 80 24.71 25.82 -2.32
N ALA A 81 25.99 25.92 -1.96
CA ALA A 81 26.59 27.17 -1.51
C ALA A 81 26.65 28.20 -2.64
N THR A 82 26.75 27.73 -3.89
CA THR A 82 26.82 28.55 -5.09
C THR A 82 25.93 28.03 -6.23
N MET A 83 25.61 28.90 -7.21
CA MET A 83 24.93 28.51 -8.46
C MET A 83 25.72 27.44 -9.23
N VAL A 84 27.05 27.42 -9.10
CA VAL A 84 27.95 26.47 -9.75
C VAL A 84 27.79 25.07 -9.15
N ASP A 85 27.64 24.97 -7.83
CA ASP A 85 27.31 23.71 -7.15
C ASP A 85 25.94 23.18 -7.55
N ALA A 86 24.95 24.08 -7.70
CA ALA A 86 23.59 23.72 -8.10
C ALA A 86 23.52 23.13 -9.52
N LEU A 87 24.42 23.53 -10.41
CA LEU A 87 24.55 22.99 -11.77
C LEU A 87 25.31 21.65 -11.82
N GLY A 88 25.80 21.15 -10.69
CA GLY A 88 26.58 19.91 -10.62
C GLY A 88 27.89 19.98 -11.40
N VAL A 89 28.47 21.19 -11.50
CA VAL A 89 29.74 21.40 -12.19
C VAL A 89 30.84 20.70 -11.39
N PRO A 90 31.67 19.85 -12.03
CA PRO A 90 32.79 19.20 -11.35
C PRO A 90 33.71 20.22 -10.68
N ALA A 91 34.19 19.92 -9.48
CA ALA A 91 35.00 20.83 -8.67
C ALA A 91 36.16 21.53 -9.42
N PRO A 92 36.92 20.87 -10.32
CA PRO A 92 37.97 21.55 -11.09
C PRO A 92 37.43 22.66 -12.00
N ALA A 93 36.26 22.45 -12.61
CA ALA A 93 35.63 23.42 -13.49
C ALA A 93 35.01 24.59 -12.71
N ALA A 94 34.54 24.34 -11.48
CA ALA A 94 34.10 25.41 -10.59
C ALA A 94 35.25 26.36 -10.22
N GLU A 95 36.43 25.81 -9.92
CA GLU A 95 37.63 26.59 -9.59
C GLU A 95 38.09 27.49 -10.76
N TRP A 96 38.04 26.99 -12.00
CA TRP A 96 38.41 27.80 -13.17
C TRP A 96 37.44 28.96 -13.41
N LEU A 97 36.15 28.73 -13.19
CA LEU A 97 35.12 29.77 -13.27
C LEU A 97 35.29 30.84 -12.19
N GLU A 98 35.57 30.45 -10.94
CA GLU A 98 35.84 31.41 -9.86
C GLU A 98 37.10 32.26 -10.12
N GLN A 99 38.14 31.65 -10.68
CA GLN A 99 39.40 32.33 -11.00
C GLN A 99 39.36 33.11 -12.31
N GLY A 100 38.28 33.02 -13.10
CA GLY A 100 38.21 33.58 -14.45
C GLY A 100 39.29 33.03 -15.39
N ARG A 101 39.75 31.79 -15.13
CA ARG A 101 40.83 31.13 -15.85
C ARG A 101 40.27 30.27 -16.98
N GLU A 102 40.86 30.34 -18.16
CA GLU A 102 40.55 29.39 -19.23
C GLU A 102 41.20 28.03 -18.98
N PRO A 103 40.48 26.90 -19.14
CA PRO A 103 41.06 25.59 -18.99
C PRO A 103 42.05 25.28 -20.11
N THR A 104 43.19 24.69 -19.75
CA THR A 104 44.14 24.16 -20.72
C THR A 104 43.75 22.74 -21.16
N ALA A 105 44.33 22.26 -22.26
CA ALA A 105 44.08 20.88 -22.71
C ALA A 105 44.43 19.83 -21.64
N SER A 106 45.49 20.06 -20.86
CA SER A 106 45.90 19.19 -19.76
C SER A 106 44.90 19.17 -18.61
N ASP A 107 44.30 20.32 -18.31
CA ASP A 107 43.28 20.46 -17.27
C ASP A 107 42.03 19.64 -17.58
N LEU A 108 41.62 19.60 -18.86
CA LEU A 108 40.48 18.82 -19.32
C LEU A 108 40.73 17.31 -19.22
N VAL A 109 41.94 16.86 -19.54
CA VAL A 109 42.32 15.44 -19.41
C VAL A 109 42.25 15.00 -17.94
N LEU A 110 42.85 15.78 -17.04
CA LEU A 110 42.84 15.47 -15.60
C LEU A 110 41.41 15.47 -15.01
N ALA A 111 40.53 16.37 -15.47
CA ALA A 111 39.14 16.41 -15.04
C ALA A 111 38.31 15.19 -15.49
N VAL A 112 38.67 14.56 -16.60
CA VAL A 112 38.01 13.33 -17.10
C VAL A 112 38.52 12.10 -16.35
N GLU A 113 39.82 12.03 -16.05
CA GLU A 113 40.45 10.90 -15.37
C GLU A 113 40.13 10.84 -13.87
N SER A 114 39.80 11.97 -13.24
CA SER A 114 39.46 12.06 -11.81
C SER A 114 37.98 11.74 -11.50
N ARG A 115 37.19 11.33 -12.51
CA ARG A 115 35.80 10.93 -12.34
C ARG A 115 35.75 9.45 -11.88
N PRO A 116 35.21 9.12 -10.69
CA PRO A 116 35.06 7.73 -10.23
C PRO A 116 34.05 6.94 -11.07
#